data_AF-A0A6J2BX42-F1
#
_entry.id   AF-A0A6J2BX42-F1
#
_cell.length_a   1.000
_cell.length_b   1.000
_cell.length_c   1.000
_cell.angle_alpha   90.00
_cell.angle_beta   90.00
_cell.angle_gamma   90.00
#
_symmetry.space_group_name_H-M   'P 1'
#
loop_
_entity.id
_entity.type
_entity.pdbx_description
1 polymer ?
#
loop_
_entity_poly.entity_id
_entity_poly.type
_entity_poly.pdbx_seq_one_letter_code
_entity_poly.pdbx_strand_id
1 'polypeptide(L)'
;MGCAEYSFHVPSLEELVGVLQKGLKDNFADVQVSLVDCPDLTKEPFTFPVKGICGKTRIAEVGGVPYLLPFVKKEKFMPVIQTESEHKPPVNGSYFARVNPADGGCLLEKYSEKHHDFGCALLANLFASEGHSGKVIEVKAKRRTGKLNFVTCMRQTLEKHYGDKPVGMGGTFIIQKGKAKTHIMPTEFSSCPLNSDEEVNKWLRFYEMKAPLVCLPVFVSRDPGFDLRLEHTHCFSHHGEGGHYHYDTTPDTVEYLGYFLPAEFLYRIDQPKETHSFGRD
;
A
#
# COMPACT_ATOMS: atom_id res chain seq x y z
N MET A 1 4.03 23.99 5.43
CA MET A 1 4.13 22.52 5.40
C MET A 1 5.53 22.17 4.91
N GLY A 2 6.31 21.41 5.68
CA GLY A 2 7.66 21.02 5.26
C GLY A 2 7.60 19.87 4.26
N CYS A 3 8.52 19.85 3.30
CA CYS A 3 8.75 18.73 2.39
C CYS A 3 10.24 18.45 2.35
N ALA A 4 10.64 17.19 2.60
CA ALA A 4 12.01 16.73 2.40
C ALA A 4 12.04 15.72 1.25
N GLU A 5 13.08 15.80 0.43
CA GLU A 5 13.34 14.86 -0.65
C GLU A 5 14.50 13.93 -0.27
N TYR A 6 14.41 12.66 -0.64
CA TYR A 6 15.47 11.68 -0.49
C TYR A 6 15.55 10.82 -1.76
N SER A 7 16.76 10.58 -2.26
CA SER A 7 17.00 9.71 -3.41
C SER A 7 17.22 8.27 -2.96
N PHE A 8 16.37 7.36 -3.42
CA PHE A 8 16.52 5.94 -3.14
C PHE A 8 17.70 5.33 -3.89
N HIS A 9 18.17 4.19 -3.40
CA HIS A 9 18.94 3.29 -4.25
C HIS A 9 18.00 2.60 -5.23
N VAL A 10 18.32 2.70 -6.53
CA VAL A 10 17.52 2.12 -7.61
C VAL A 10 18.35 1.07 -8.34
N PRO A 11 18.27 -0.21 -7.95
CA PRO A 11 18.87 -1.30 -8.69
C PRO A 11 18.18 -1.49 -10.04
N SER A 12 18.81 -2.21 -10.98
CA SER A 12 18.16 -2.54 -12.24
C SER A 12 16.97 -3.47 -12.01
N LEU A 13 15.98 -3.44 -12.91
CA LEU A 13 14.82 -4.32 -12.79
C LEU A 13 15.22 -5.80 -12.89
N GLU A 14 16.22 -6.12 -13.70
CA GLU A 14 16.78 -7.47 -13.82
C GLU A 14 17.42 -7.95 -12.51
N GLU A 15 18.11 -7.07 -11.79
CA GLU A 15 18.69 -7.40 -10.49
C GLU A 15 17.59 -7.64 -9.44
N LEU A 16 16.62 -6.72 -9.36
CA LEU A 16 15.47 -6.85 -8.45
C LEU A 16 14.68 -8.14 -8.69
N VAL A 17 14.51 -8.55 -9.94
CA VAL A 17 13.88 -9.84 -10.29
C VAL A 17 14.60 -10.99 -9.61
N GLY A 18 15.94 -11.05 -9.71
CA GLY A 18 16.74 -12.11 -9.08
C GLY A 18 16.66 -12.09 -7.55
N VAL A 19 16.76 -10.90 -6.95
CA VAL A 19 16.72 -10.71 -5.50
C VAL A 19 15.35 -11.13 -4.93
N LEU A 20 14.25 -10.63 -5.51
CA LEU A 20 12.90 -10.95 -5.07
C LEU A 20 12.55 -12.43 -5.31
N GLN A 21 12.93 -12.99 -6.46
CA GLN A 21 12.72 -14.42 -6.76
C GLN A 21 13.35 -15.30 -5.69
N LYS A 22 14.57 -14.98 -5.25
CA LYS A 22 15.27 -15.75 -4.23
C LYS A 22 14.56 -15.66 -2.87
N GLY A 23 14.23 -14.46 -2.41
CA GLY A 23 13.62 -14.28 -1.09
C GLY A 23 12.19 -14.82 -0.99
N LEU A 24 11.37 -14.64 -2.03
CA LEU A 24 10.01 -15.16 -2.05
C LEU A 24 9.97 -16.70 -2.03
N LYS A 25 10.95 -17.38 -2.65
CA LYS A 25 11.05 -18.86 -2.64
C LYS A 25 11.29 -19.44 -1.24
N ASP A 26 11.83 -18.65 -0.32
CA ASP A 26 12.00 -19.08 1.08
C ASP A 26 10.66 -19.05 1.85
N ASN A 27 9.61 -18.41 1.30
CA ASN A 27 8.35 -18.16 2.00
C ASN A 27 7.09 -18.66 1.25
N PHE A 28 7.21 -19.02 -0.03
CA PHE A 28 6.12 -19.50 -0.88
C PHE A 28 6.57 -20.71 -1.70
N ALA A 29 5.67 -21.68 -1.90
CA ALA A 29 5.99 -22.92 -2.60
C ALA A 29 6.20 -22.71 -4.11
N ASP A 30 5.35 -21.90 -4.74
CA ASP A 30 5.47 -21.58 -6.17
C ASP A 30 5.73 -20.09 -6.36
N VAL A 31 6.88 -19.77 -6.93
CA VAL A 31 7.29 -18.38 -7.15
C VAL A 31 7.87 -18.20 -8.54
N GLN A 32 7.34 -17.19 -9.23
CA GLN A 32 7.91 -16.68 -10.46
C GLN A 32 7.93 -15.15 -10.40
N VAL A 33 9.13 -14.59 -10.41
CA VAL A 33 9.37 -13.17 -10.61
C VAL A 33 10.01 -12.98 -11.98
N SER A 34 9.52 -12.04 -12.77
CA SER A 34 10.00 -11.79 -14.13
C SER A 34 9.78 -10.35 -14.56
N LEU A 35 10.61 -9.89 -15.49
CA LEU A 35 10.41 -8.61 -16.17
C LEU A 35 9.42 -8.80 -17.32
N VAL A 36 8.32 -8.05 -17.31
CA VAL A 36 7.27 -8.13 -18.34
C VAL A 36 6.89 -6.74 -18.82
N ASP A 37 6.21 -6.66 -19.97
CA ASP A 37 5.46 -5.44 -20.30
C ASP A 37 4.27 -5.32 -19.35
N CYS A 38 4.08 -4.13 -18.78
CA CYS A 38 2.97 -3.82 -17.90
C CYS A 38 1.65 -4.13 -18.63
N PRO A 39 0.76 -4.96 -18.05
CA PRO A 39 -0.54 -5.18 -18.65
C PRO A 39 -1.33 -3.87 -18.69
N ASP A 40 -2.34 -3.81 -19.56
CA ASP A 40 -3.23 -2.64 -19.60
C ASP A 40 -4.06 -2.56 -18.32
N LEU A 41 -3.62 -1.71 -17.37
CA LEU A 41 -4.26 -1.55 -16.07
C LEU A 41 -5.62 -0.85 -16.12
N THR A 42 -6.05 -0.38 -17.31
CA THR A 42 -7.44 0.08 -17.50
C THR A 42 -8.44 -1.08 -17.55
N LYS A 43 -7.96 -2.32 -17.67
CA LYS A 43 -8.79 -3.52 -17.73
C LYS A 43 -9.01 -4.13 -16.35
N GLU A 44 -10.01 -5.02 -16.29
CA GLU A 44 -10.24 -5.87 -15.11
C GLU A 44 -8.97 -6.68 -14.76
N PRO A 45 -8.69 -6.89 -13.45
CA PRO A 45 -9.48 -6.45 -12.31
C PRO A 45 -9.16 -5.04 -11.80
N PHE A 46 -8.16 -4.37 -12.37
CA PHE A 46 -7.64 -3.10 -11.83
C PHE A 46 -8.53 -1.90 -12.13
N THR A 47 -8.97 -1.75 -13.38
CA THR A 47 -9.85 -0.66 -13.84
C THR A 47 -9.31 0.75 -13.51
N PHE A 48 -7.99 0.93 -13.57
CA PHE A 48 -7.33 2.21 -13.30
C PHE A 48 -7.58 3.22 -14.42
N PRO A 49 -7.47 4.54 -14.14
CA PRO A 49 -7.63 5.58 -15.17
C PRO A 49 -6.44 5.68 -16.14
N VAL A 50 -5.39 4.88 -15.94
CA VAL A 50 -4.16 4.88 -16.74
C VAL A 50 -3.74 3.45 -17.09
N LYS A 51 -2.95 3.29 -18.16
CA LYS A 51 -2.58 1.99 -18.72
C LYS A 51 -1.48 1.26 -17.96
N GLY A 52 -0.67 1.96 -17.17
CA GLY A 52 0.46 1.36 -16.47
C GLY A 52 0.90 2.17 -15.26
N ILE A 53 2.09 1.85 -14.76
CA ILE A 53 2.70 2.45 -13.55
C ILE A 53 4.12 2.98 -13.82
N CYS A 54 4.55 3.03 -15.09
CA CYS A 54 5.90 3.44 -15.47
C CYS A 54 6.02 4.97 -15.60
N GLY A 55 7.26 5.44 -15.66
CA GLY A 55 7.63 6.84 -15.81
C GLY A 55 7.80 7.52 -14.45
N LYS A 56 8.97 8.15 -14.25
CA LYS A 56 9.43 8.88 -13.06
C LYS A 56 8.74 8.43 -11.77
N THR A 57 9.18 7.33 -11.20
CA THR A 57 8.53 6.71 -10.03
C THR A 57 8.99 7.37 -8.74
N ARG A 58 8.07 7.56 -7.78
CA ARG A 58 8.39 8.14 -6.48
C ARG A 58 7.41 7.70 -5.40
N ILE A 59 7.84 7.76 -4.16
CA ILE A 59 6.99 7.57 -2.98
C ILE A 59 6.74 8.93 -2.31
N ALA A 60 5.51 9.16 -1.86
CA ALA A 60 5.20 10.24 -0.94
C ALA A 60 4.68 9.66 0.39
N GLU A 61 5.32 10.05 1.49
CA GLU A 61 4.91 9.76 2.86
C GLU A 61 4.41 11.06 3.48
N VAL A 62 3.08 11.15 3.65
CA VAL A 62 2.43 12.40 4.07
C VAL A 62 1.79 12.21 5.43
N GLY A 63 2.07 13.12 6.36
CA GLY A 63 1.57 13.02 7.73
C GLY A 63 2.07 11.76 8.43
N GLY A 64 1.21 11.04 9.14
CA GLY A 64 1.56 9.76 9.76
C GLY A 64 0.59 9.34 10.86
N VAL A 65 0.77 8.11 11.36
CA VAL A 65 -0.01 7.57 12.49
C VAL A 65 -0.04 8.52 13.71
N PRO A 66 1.01 9.31 14.03
CA PRO A 66 0.94 10.30 15.11
C PRO A 66 -0.05 11.46 14.92
N TYR A 67 -0.68 11.59 13.75
CA TYR A 67 -1.82 12.50 13.55
C TYR A 67 -3.17 11.84 13.85
N LEU A 68 -3.22 10.51 13.86
CA LEU A 68 -4.39 9.73 14.27
C LEU A 68 -4.37 9.40 15.77
N LEU A 69 -3.19 9.08 16.31
CA LEU A 69 -3.01 8.52 17.65
C LEU A 69 -1.99 9.31 18.48
N PRO A 70 -2.10 9.34 19.83
CA PRO A 70 -3.13 8.69 20.65
C PRO A 70 -4.50 9.38 20.62
N PHE A 71 -4.51 10.67 20.26
CA PHE A 71 -5.71 11.43 19.93
C PHE A 71 -5.61 11.96 18.51
N VAL A 72 -6.74 11.96 17.79
CA VAL A 72 -6.81 12.46 16.43
C VAL A 72 -6.59 13.98 16.38
N LYS A 73 -5.75 14.43 15.46
CA LYS A 73 -5.53 15.84 15.12
C LYS A 73 -6.39 16.21 13.91
N LYS A 74 -7.67 16.52 14.15
CA LYS A 74 -8.71 16.70 13.10
C LYS A 74 -8.40 17.84 12.12
N GLU A 75 -7.55 18.78 12.52
CA GLU A 75 -7.06 19.88 11.69
C GLU A 75 -6.04 19.44 10.61
N LYS A 76 -5.58 18.18 10.64
CA LYS A 76 -4.62 17.63 9.69
C LYS A 76 -5.28 17.12 8.40
N PHE A 77 -5.58 18.08 7.53
CA PHE A 77 -5.92 17.84 6.13
C PHE A 77 -4.67 17.72 5.27
N MET A 78 -4.73 16.86 4.25
CA MET A 78 -3.60 16.57 3.39
C MET A 78 -3.66 17.44 2.12
N PRO A 79 -2.51 17.86 1.58
CA PRO A 79 -2.50 18.54 0.30
C PRO A 79 -3.03 17.61 -0.80
N VAL A 80 -3.77 18.17 -1.76
CA VAL A 80 -4.09 17.46 -3.00
C VAL A 80 -2.76 17.22 -3.73
N ILE A 81 -2.42 15.96 -3.93
CA ILE A 81 -1.22 15.58 -4.68
C ILE A 81 -1.60 15.47 -6.15
N GLN A 82 -1.10 16.41 -6.94
CA GLN A 82 -1.24 16.41 -8.38
C GLN A 82 0.12 16.16 -9.00
N THR A 83 0.23 15.09 -9.80
CA THR A 83 1.35 14.92 -10.71
C THR A 83 1.13 15.84 -11.91
N GLU A 84 2.19 16.47 -12.42
CA GLU A 84 2.13 17.20 -13.69
C GLU A 84 1.54 16.27 -14.77
N SER A 85 0.47 16.72 -15.42
CA SER A 85 -0.20 15.98 -16.49
C SER A 85 -0.37 16.90 -17.68
N GLU A 86 0.04 16.42 -18.85
CA GLU A 86 -0.27 17.06 -20.12
C GLU A 86 -1.80 17.01 -20.35
N HIS A 87 -2.48 18.13 -20.06
CA HIS A 87 -3.72 18.55 -20.72
C HIS A 87 -4.96 17.65 -20.58
N LYS A 88 -4.97 16.62 -19.71
CA LYS A 88 -6.15 15.80 -19.41
C LYS A 88 -6.85 16.24 -18.12
N PRO A 89 -8.20 16.19 -18.06
CA PRO A 89 -8.94 16.41 -16.83
C PRO A 89 -8.58 15.32 -15.79
N PRO A 90 -8.48 15.67 -14.50
CA PRO A 90 -8.14 14.71 -13.47
C PRO A 90 -9.28 13.71 -13.26
N VAL A 91 -8.95 12.45 -12.98
CA VAL A 91 -9.91 11.36 -12.71
C VAL A 91 -9.66 10.79 -11.32
N ASN A 92 -10.66 10.87 -10.44
CA ASN A 92 -10.60 10.24 -9.12
C ASN A 92 -11.25 8.85 -9.14
N GLY A 93 -10.42 7.82 -9.25
CA GLY A 93 -10.84 6.41 -9.22
C GLY A 93 -10.76 5.75 -7.83
N SER A 94 -10.60 6.54 -6.76
CA SER A 94 -10.39 6.02 -5.41
C SER A 94 -11.61 5.28 -4.86
N TYR A 95 -11.34 4.28 -4.03
CA TYR A 95 -12.34 3.63 -3.18
C TYR A 95 -12.09 3.99 -1.73
N PHE A 96 -13.14 3.94 -0.92
CA PHE A 96 -13.03 4.05 0.53
C PHE A 96 -13.93 3.02 1.21
N ALA A 97 -13.41 2.40 2.25
CA ALA A 97 -14.11 1.41 3.06
C ALA A 97 -14.45 1.99 4.43
N ARG A 98 -15.67 1.77 4.90
CA ARG A 98 -16.11 2.13 6.26
C ARG A 98 -16.87 0.98 6.91
N VAL A 99 -16.95 1.00 8.23
CA VAL A 99 -17.81 0.08 8.99
C VAL A 99 -19.27 0.43 8.69
N ASN A 100 -20.05 -0.55 8.24
CA ASN A 100 -21.48 -0.39 8.02
C ASN A 100 -22.19 -0.27 9.38
N PRO A 101 -22.89 0.83 9.68
CA PRO A 101 -23.57 1.01 10.96
C PRO A 101 -24.74 0.02 11.16
N ALA A 102 -25.26 -0.59 10.10
CA ALA A 102 -26.41 -1.50 10.19
C ALA A 102 -26.03 -2.89 10.73
N ASP A 103 -24.89 -3.45 10.31
CA ASP A 103 -24.49 -4.83 10.59
C ASP A 103 -23.03 -4.98 11.06
N GLY A 104 -22.27 -3.87 11.11
CA GLY A 104 -20.85 -3.88 11.45
C GLY A 104 -19.94 -4.43 10.35
N GLY A 105 -20.47 -4.71 9.15
CA GLY A 105 -19.72 -5.22 8.00
C GLY A 105 -18.90 -4.15 7.27
N CYS A 106 -18.26 -4.55 6.16
CA CYS A 106 -17.57 -3.63 5.26
C CYS A 106 -18.54 -2.97 4.29
N LEU A 107 -18.50 -1.63 4.21
CA LEU A 107 -19.16 -0.86 3.16
C LEU A 107 -18.08 -0.17 2.31
N LEU A 108 -17.81 -0.74 1.14
CA LEU A 108 -16.87 -0.22 0.15
C LEU A 108 -17.62 0.56 -0.94
N GLU A 109 -17.18 1.78 -1.22
CA GLU A 109 -17.81 2.65 -2.23
C GLU A 109 -16.74 3.38 -3.06
N LYS A 110 -17.11 3.77 -4.29
CA LYS A 110 -16.29 4.67 -5.09
C LYS A 110 -16.40 6.09 -4.54
N TYR A 111 -15.26 6.74 -4.34
CA TYR A 111 -15.21 8.10 -3.80
C TYR A 111 -15.96 9.09 -4.69
N SER A 112 -15.81 8.96 -6.00
CA SER A 112 -16.42 9.83 -7.03
C SER A 112 -17.95 9.77 -7.10
N GLU A 113 -18.57 8.75 -6.50
CA GLU A 113 -20.04 8.65 -6.41
C GLU A 113 -20.62 9.52 -5.29
N LYS A 114 -19.79 9.94 -4.32
CA LYS A 114 -20.22 10.74 -3.16
C LYS A 114 -19.54 12.10 -3.06
N HIS A 115 -18.33 12.21 -3.59
CA HIS A 115 -17.47 13.38 -3.46
C HIS A 115 -16.85 13.71 -4.82
N HIS A 116 -16.59 14.98 -5.09
CA HIS A 116 -16.03 15.45 -6.37
C HIS A 116 -14.68 16.15 -6.22
N ASP A 117 -14.07 16.05 -5.03
CA ASP A 117 -12.74 16.57 -4.73
C ASP A 117 -11.70 15.43 -4.69
N PHE A 118 -10.51 15.73 -4.17
CA PHE A 118 -9.37 14.81 -4.04
C PHE A 118 -8.89 14.72 -2.59
N GLY A 119 -9.81 14.88 -1.63
CA GLY A 119 -9.48 14.95 -0.22
C GLY A 119 -9.02 13.62 0.38
N CYS A 120 -7.98 13.69 1.20
CA CYS A 120 -7.59 12.67 2.16
C CYS A 120 -7.10 13.34 3.46
N ALA A 121 -6.99 12.57 4.55
CA ALA A 121 -6.74 13.11 5.89
C ALA A 121 -5.75 12.26 6.68
N LEU A 122 -5.06 12.91 7.64
CA LEU A 122 -4.16 12.34 8.65
C LEU A 122 -2.86 11.72 8.12
N LEU A 123 -2.94 10.73 7.23
CA LEU A 123 -1.79 9.99 6.73
C LEU A 123 -2.04 9.38 5.35
N ALA A 124 -0.98 9.28 4.54
CA ALA A 124 -1.02 8.65 3.23
C ALA A 124 0.38 8.16 2.84
N ASN A 125 0.41 6.95 2.31
CA ASN A 125 1.59 6.29 1.76
C ASN A 125 1.30 6.04 0.29
N LEU A 126 1.97 6.79 -0.58
CA LEU A 126 1.58 6.89 -1.98
C LEU A 126 2.75 6.47 -2.86
N PHE A 127 2.45 5.67 -3.87
CA PHE A 127 3.34 5.45 -5.01
C PHE A 127 2.81 6.24 -6.20
N ALA A 128 3.65 7.11 -6.75
CA ALA A 128 3.31 7.98 -7.87
C ALA A 128 4.22 7.72 -9.08
N SER A 129 3.65 7.86 -10.28
CA SER A 129 4.33 7.68 -11.57
C SER A 129 3.62 8.52 -12.64
N GLU A 130 4.16 8.52 -13.86
CA GLU A 130 3.49 9.13 -15.03
C GLU A 130 2.37 8.24 -15.59
N GLY A 131 2.20 7.01 -15.09
CA GLY A 131 1.11 6.10 -15.48
C GLY A 131 1.28 5.49 -16.88
N HIS A 132 2.50 5.52 -17.41
CA HIS A 132 2.82 5.01 -18.74
C HIS A 132 2.88 3.47 -18.76
N SER A 133 2.65 2.89 -19.93
CA SER A 133 3.05 1.51 -20.21
C SER A 133 4.59 1.41 -20.25
N GLY A 134 5.13 0.23 -19.98
CA GLY A 134 6.57 -0.02 -19.98
C GLY A 134 6.89 -1.33 -19.28
N LYS A 135 8.18 -1.57 -19.01
CA LYS A 135 8.61 -2.76 -18.28
C LYS A 135 8.31 -2.62 -16.78
N VAL A 136 7.82 -3.70 -16.18
CA VAL A 136 7.54 -3.83 -14.74
C VAL A 136 7.97 -5.19 -14.22
N ILE A 137 8.18 -5.29 -12.91
CA ILE A 137 8.45 -6.56 -12.25
C ILE A 137 7.11 -7.24 -11.97
N GLU A 138 6.84 -8.35 -12.65
CA GLU A 138 5.73 -9.24 -12.32
C GLU A 138 6.17 -10.21 -11.22
N VAL A 139 5.35 -10.36 -10.19
CA VAL A 139 5.54 -11.32 -9.10
C VAL A 139 4.33 -12.22 -9.01
N LYS A 140 4.53 -13.52 -9.23
CA LYS A 140 3.56 -14.58 -8.97
C LYS A 140 4.06 -15.38 -7.77
N ALA A 141 3.26 -15.43 -6.70
CA ALA A 141 3.58 -16.20 -5.51
C ALA A 141 2.34 -16.97 -5.04
N LYS A 142 2.46 -18.29 -4.87
CA LYS A 142 1.36 -19.16 -4.44
C LYS A 142 1.78 -20.03 -3.28
N ARG A 143 0.78 -20.38 -2.46
CA ARG A 143 0.91 -21.32 -1.33
C ARG A 143 2.01 -20.89 -0.36
N ARG A 144 1.65 -20.04 0.61
CA ARG A 144 2.59 -19.52 1.59
C ARG A 144 3.04 -20.63 2.53
N THR A 145 4.34 -20.90 2.56
CA THR A 145 4.98 -21.91 3.41
C THR A 145 5.71 -21.30 4.61
N GLY A 146 6.04 -20.01 4.54
CA GLY A 146 6.70 -19.27 5.61
C GLY A 146 5.75 -18.40 6.44
N LYS A 147 6.33 -17.64 7.36
CA LYS A 147 5.58 -16.81 8.32
C LYS A 147 5.27 -15.40 7.82
N LEU A 148 6.00 -14.92 6.80
CA LEU A 148 5.90 -13.53 6.36
C LEU A 148 4.71 -13.37 5.43
N ASN A 149 3.98 -12.27 5.57
CA ASN A 149 2.97 -11.90 4.58
C ASN A 149 3.66 -11.53 3.25
N PHE A 150 2.90 -11.42 2.16
CA PHE A 150 3.44 -11.16 0.83
C PHE A 150 4.34 -9.91 0.73
N VAL A 151 3.91 -8.79 1.32
CA VAL A 151 4.62 -7.51 1.26
C VAL A 151 5.83 -7.52 2.18
N THR A 152 5.69 -8.01 3.42
CA THR A 152 6.80 -8.15 4.37
C THR A 152 7.91 -9.04 3.82
N CYS A 153 7.55 -10.13 3.12
CA CYS A 153 8.52 -11.01 2.49
C CYS A 153 9.38 -10.25 1.46
N MET A 154 8.76 -9.45 0.58
CA MET A 154 9.48 -8.64 -0.39
C MET A 154 10.33 -7.56 0.30
N ARG A 155 9.76 -6.80 1.25
CA ARG A 155 10.48 -5.73 1.95
C ARG A 155 11.72 -6.26 2.69
N GLN A 156 11.56 -7.32 3.50
CA GLN A 156 12.67 -7.89 4.27
C GLN A 156 13.73 -8.52 3.35
N THR A 157 13.33 -9.06 2.21
CA THR A 157 14.27 -9.56 1.19
C THR A 157 15.17 -8.44 0.67
N LEU A 158 14.57 -7.30 0.30
CA LEU A 158 15.31 -6.13 -0.17
C LEU A 158 16.20 -5.56 0.94
N GLU A 159 15.70 -5.45 2.17
CA GLU A 159 16.48 -4.96 3.32
C GLU A 159 17.73 -5.82 3.56
N LYS A 160 17.55 -7.14 3.57
CA LYS A 160 18.65 -8.10 3.77
C LYS A 160 19.70 -8.04 2.66
N HIS A 161 19.28 -7.74 1.43
CA HIS A 161 20.19 -7.69 0.28
C HIS A 161 20.93 -6.35 0.16
N TYR A 162 20.21 -5.23 0.31
CA TYR A 162 20.73 -3.88 0.05
C TYR A 162 21.24 -3.16 1.29
N GLY A 163 20.95 -3.65 2.49
CA GLY A 163 21.53 -3.17 3.74
C GLY A 163 21.23 -1.69 4.01
N ASP A 164 22.27 -0.86 3.98
CA ASP A 164 22.26 0.58 4.24
C ASP A 164 21.79 1.42 3.05
N LYS A 165 21.45 0.79 1.92
CA LYS A 165 20.91 1.42 0.71
C LYS A 165 19.39 1.20 0.64
N PRO A 166 18.55 2.17 1.06
CA PRO A 166 17.10 2.01 1.06
C PRO A 166 16.55 1.88 -0.35
N VAL A 167 15.64 0.93 -0.54
CA VAL A 167 14.91 0.69 -1.79
C VAL A 167 13.43 0.88 -1.49
N GLY A 168 12.81 1.88 -2.11
CA GLY A 168 11.37 2.10 -2.08
C GLY A 168 10.70 1.39 -3.24
N MET A 169 9.56 0.72 -2.99
CA MET A 169 8.80 -0.02 -3.99
C MET A 169 7.30 0.30 -3.87
N GLY A 170 6.61 0.24 -5.00
CA GLY A 170 5.16 0.30 -5.04
C GLY A 170 4.60 -0.29 -6.34
N GLY A 171 3.29 -0.17 -6.52
CA GLY A 171 2.57 -0.71 -7.66
C GLY A 171 1.22 -1.26 -7.24
N THR A 172 0.84 -2.43 -7.76
CA THR A 172 -0.42 -3.09 -7.38
C THR A 172 -0.26 -4.60 -7.42
N PHE A 173 -1.05 -5.32 -6.61
CA PHE A 173 -1.21 -6.77 -6.75
C PHE A 173 -2.64 -7.19 -6.52
N ILE A 174 -2.96 -8.40 -6.98
CA ILE A 174 -4.25 -9.04 -6.77
C ILE A 174 -4.02 -10.27 -5.89
N ILE A 175 -4.82 -10.40 -4.84
CA ILE A 175 -5.04 -11.69 -4.17
C ILE A 175 -6.04 -12.44 -5.04
N GLN A 176 -5.57 -13.34 -5.91
CA GLN A 176 -6.40 -14.04 -6.88
C GLN A 176 -7.23 -15.16 -6.24
N LYS A 177 -6.69 -15.80 -5.21
CA LYS A 177 -7.37 -16.83 -4.40
C LYS A 177 -6.98 -16.70 -2.94
N GLY A 178 -7.84 -17.23 -2.08
CA GLY A 178 -7.66 -17.25 -0.64
C GLY A 178 -8.43 -16.12 0.05
N LYS A 179 -8.05 -15.88 1.30
CA LYS A 179 -8.61 -14.84 2.16
C LYS A 179 -7.51 -14.06 2.86
N ALA A 180 -7.82 -12.84 3.27
CA ALA A 180 -6.92 -11.97 4.01
C ALA A 180 -7.58 -11.42 5.27
N LYS A 181 -6.81 -11.35 6.35
CA LYS A 181 -7.14 -10.53 7.50
C LYS A 181 -6.97 -9.07 7.09
N THR A 182 -8.00 -8.27 7.33
CA THR A 182 -7.98 -6.83 7.08
C THR A 182 -8.57 -6.09 8.27
N HIS A 183 -8.42 -4.77 8.30
CA HIS A 183 -9.19 -3.93 9.21
C HIS A 183 -9.77 -2.70 8.52
N ILE A 184 -10.79 -2.15 9.16
CA ILE A 184 -11.38 -0.84 8.86
C ILE A 184 -11.48 -0.06 10.17
N MET A 185 -11.08 1.21 10.15
CA MET A 185 -11.25 2.09 11.31
C MET A 185 -12.76 2.33 11.57
N PRO A 186 -13.20 2.37 12.83
CA PRO A 186 -14.56 2.82 13.17
C PRO A 186 -14.87 4.20 12.59
N THR A 187 -16.17 4.45 12.34
CA THR A 187 -16.66 5.72 11.79
C THR A 187 -16.33 6.92 12.66
N GLU A 188 -16.35 6.74 13.99
CA GLU A 188 -15.99 7.77 14.96
C GLU A 188 -14.61 7.49 15.57
N PHE A 189 -13.80 8.54 15.70
CA PHE A 189 -12.53 8.48 16.41
C PHE A 189 -12.76 8.22 17.90
N SER A 190 -11.79 7.56 18.55
CA SER A 190 -11.84 7.30 19.98
C SER A 190 -11.97 8.60 20.80
N SER A 191 -12.83 8.59 21.82
CA SER A 191 -12.97 9.68 22.79
C SER A 191 -11.90 9.65 23.88
N CYS A 192 -11.17 8.55 24.02
CA CYS A 192 -10.04 8.37 24.95
C CYS A 192 -8.75 8.09 24.17
N PRO A 193 -7.57 8.39 24.77
CA PRO A 193 -6.31 8.18 24.07
C PRO A 193 -6.05 6.70 23.89
N LEU A 194 -5.62 6.30 22.68
CA LEU A 194 -5.14 4.95 22.39
C LEU A 194 -3.61 4.96 22.44
N ASN A 195 -3.01 4.39 23.48
CA ASN A 195 -1.59 4.52 23.83
C ASN A 195 -0.76 3.26 23.56
N SER A 196 -1.35 2.22 23.00
CA SER A 196 -0.67 0.95 22.72
C SER A 196 -1.28 0.24 21.52
N ASP A 197 -0.53 -0.68 20.91
CA ASP A 197 -1.05 -1.53 19.82
C ASP A 197 -2.24 -2.36 20.28
N GLU A 198 -2.29 -2.79 21.55
CA GLU A 198 -3.43 -3.52 22.11
C GLU A 198 -4.69 -2.65 22.14
N GLU A 199 -4.59 -1.40 22.58
CA GLU A 199 -5.71 -0.46 22.59
C GLU A 199 -6.17 -0.10 21.17
N VAL A 200 -5.23 0.14 20.26
CA VAL A 200 -5.52 0.38 18.84
C VAL A 200 -6.24 -0.82 18.22
N ASN A 201 -5.74 -2.03 18.44
CA ASN A 201 -6.35 -3.25 17.92
C ASN A 201 -7.74 -3.54 18.52
N LYS A 202 -8.02 -3.12 19.76
CA LYS A 202 -9.38 -3.20 20.33
C LYS A 202 -10.34 -2.18 19.71
N TRP A 203 -9.83 -1.03 19.29
CA TRP A 203 -10.62 0.00 18.61
C TRP A 203 -10.91 -0.35 17.14
N LEU A 204 -9.92 -0.88 16.42
CA LEU A 204 -10.07 -1.28 15.01
C LEU A 204 -11.09 -2.42 14.82
N ARG A 205 -11.77 -2.44 13.66
CA ARG A 205 -12.64 -3.54 13.28
C ARG A 205 -11.92 -4.45 12.30
N PHE A 206 -11.71 -5.69 12.70
CA PHE A 206 -11.02 -6.70 11.90
C PHE A 206 -12.00 -7.60 11.13
N TYR A 207 -11.62 -7.98 9.93
CA TYR A 207 -12.39 -8.81 9.03
C TYR A 207 -11.53 -9.91 8.42
N GLU A 208 -12.17 -10.97 7.97
CA GLU A 208 -11.59 -11.93 7.03
C GLU A 208 -12.26 -11.72 5.67
N MET A 209 -11.54 -11.12 4.73
CA MET A 209 -12.02 -10.79 3.38
C MET A 209 -11.52 -11.81 2.36
N LYS A 210 -12.30 -12.08 1.32
CA LYS A 210 -12.02 -13.09 0.29
C LYS A 210 -11.52 -12.47 -1.01
N ALA A 211 -10.70 -13.25 -1.71
CA ALA A 211 -10.33 -12.97 -3.08
C ALA A 211 -11.56 -12.92 -4.03
N PRO A 212 -11.48 -12.17 -5.15
CA PRO A 212 -10.35 -11.35 -5.57
C PRO A 212 -10.28 -10.00 -4.82
N LEU A 213 -9.09 -9.61 -4.36
CA LEU A 213 -8.82 -8.29 -3.79
C LEU A 213 -7.73 -7.59 -4.59
N VAL A 214 -7.98 -6.37 -5.07
CA VAL A 214 -6.97 -5.51 -5.70
C VAL A 214 -6.33 -4.66 -4.62
N CYS A 215 -5.01 -4.77 -4.47
CA CYS A 215 -4.25 -4.19 -3.39
C CYS A 215 -3.21 -3.19 -3.92
N LEU A 216 -2.97 -2.15 -3.13
CA LEU A 216 -2.13 -1.00 -3.44
C LEU A 216 -1.07 -0.87 -2.35
N PRO A 217 0.06 -1.59 -2.45
CA PRO A 217 1.12 -1.52 -1.46
C PRO A 217 2.10 -0.37 -1.74
N VAL A 218 2.62 0.18 -0.65
CA VAL A 218 3.85 0.97 -0.62
C VAL A 218 4.74 0.37 0.47
N PHE A 219 5.99 0.11 0.14
CA PHE A 219 6.95 -0.40 1.12
C PHE A 219 8.37 0.11 0.85
N VAL A 220 9.12 0.32 1.93
CA VAL A 220 10.49 0.80 1.89
C VAL A 220 11.35 -0.18 2.68
N SER A 221 12.45 -0.66 2.10
CA SER A 221 13.28 -1.69 2.73
C SER A 221 13.80 -1.28 4.12
N ARG A 222 14.22 -0.01 4.26
CA ARG A 222 14.78 0.59 5.46
C ARG A 222 14.42 2.07 5.54
N ASP A 223 14.11 2.57 6.74
CA ASP A 223 13.91 4.01 6.96
C ASP A 223 15.27 4.75 6.95
N PRO A 224 15.51 5.75 6.07
CA PRO A 224 16.71 6.57 6.09
C PRO A 224 16.71 7.67 7.18
N GLY A 225 15.70 7.73 8.05
CA GLY A 225 15.59 8.71 9.13
C GLY A 225 14.41 9.69 8.98
N PHE A 226 13.35 9.29 8.29
CA PHE A 226 12.18 10.12 7.97
C PHE A 226 10.90 9.73 8.70
N ASP A 227 10.98 8.82 9.68
CA ASP A 227 9.83 8.32 10.42
C ASP A 227 8.78 7.71 9.48
N LEU A 228 9.23 6.75 8.68
CA LEU A 228 8.45 6.13 7.62
C LEU A 228 7.54 5.02 8.17
N ARG A 229 6.41 4.82 7.50
CA ARG A 229 5.65 3.58 7.58
C ARG A 229 6.23 2.61 6.55
N LEU A 230 7.03 1.66 7.04
CA LEU A 230 7.81 0.77 6.17
C LEU A 230 6.99 -0.15 5.27
N GLU A 231 5.76 -0.49 5.67
CA GLU A 231 4.80 -1.27 4.90
C GLU A 231 3.41 -0.70 5.12
N HIS A 232 2.70 -0.40 4.03
CA HIS A 232 1.30 -0.02 4.10
C HIS A 232 0.59 -0.51 2.85
N THR A 233 -0.46 -1.32 3.02
CA THR A 233 -1.24 -1.88 1.91
C THR A 233 -2.72 -1.75 2.19
N HIS A 234 -3.43 -1.06 1.30
CA HIS A 234 -4.90 -1.06 1.29
C HIS A 234 -5.41 -1.85 0.08
N CYS A 235 -6.60 -2.44 0.19
CA CYS A 235 -7.24 -3.19 -0.87
C CYS A 235 -8.69 -2.75 -1.11
N PHE A 236 -9.17 -2.98 -2.32
CA PHE A 236 -10.57 -2.86 -2.74
C PHE A 236 -10.98 -4.07 -3.59
N SER A 237 -12.26 -4.19 -3.91
CA SER A 237 -12.78 -5.25 -4.78
C SER A 237 -14.08 -4.84 -5.47
N HIS A 238 -14.48 -5.65 -6.45
CA HIS A 238 -15.77 -5.52 -7.14
C HIS A 238 -16.91 -6.28 -6.45
N HIS A 239 -16.67 -6.84 -5.26
CA HIS A 239 -17.67 -7.58 -4.47
C HIS A 239 -17.93 -6.95 -3.08
N GLY A 240 -17.50 -5.71 -2.89
CA GLY A 240 -17.86 -4.89 -1.72
C GLY A 240 -16.91 -4.98 -0.53
N GLU A 241 -15.80 -5.72 -0.66
CA GLU A 241 -14.80 -5.88 0.40
C GLU A 241 -13.54 -5.05 0.13
N GLY A 242 -13.03 -4.37 1.16
CA GLY A 242 -11.79 -3.60 1.10
C GLY A 242 -11.40 -3.04 2.46
N GLY A 243 -10.21 -2.46 2.57
CA GLY A 243 -9.65 -1.96 3.83
C GLY A 243 -8.15 -2.15 3.92
N HIS A 244 -7.62 -2.09 5.13
CA HIS A 244 -6.19 -2.21 5.40
C HIS A 244 -5.80 -3.69 5.52
N TYR A 245 -4.84 -4.15 4.71
CA TYR A 245 -4.37 -5.54 4.66
C TYR A 245 -3.37 -5.87 5.77
N HIS A 246 -3.52 -7.03 6.41
CA HIS A 246 -2.59 -7.56 7.42
C HIS A 246 -1.77 -8.73 6.85
N TYR A 247 -2.45 -9.81 6.48
CA TYR A 247 -1.86 -11.04 5.94
C TYR A 247 -2.95 -11.96 5.37
N ASP A 248 -2.58 -12.92 4.51
CA ASP A 248 -3.49 -14.01 4.16
C ASP A 248 -3.79 -14.94 5.35
N THR A 249 -5.02 -15.44 5.42
CA THR A 249 -5.47 -16.43 6.43
C THR A 249 -5.64 -17.83 5.85
N THR A 250 -5.41 -18.01 4.55
CA THR A 250 -5.48 -19.30 3.85
C THR A 250 -4.16 -19.60 3.14
N PRO A 251 -3.06 -19.82 3.89
CA PRO A 251 -1.71 -19.94 3.33
C PRO A 251 -1.59 -21.01 2.25
N ASP A 252 -2.22 -22.16 2.43
CA ASP A 252 -2.09 -23.31 1.53
C ASP A 252 -2.75 -23.11 0.15
N THR A 253 -3.63 -22.11 0.03
CA THR A 253 -4.43 -21.87 -1.18
C THR A 253 -4.27 -20.45 -1.73
N VAL A 254 -3.54 -19.57 -1.05
CA VAL A 254 -3.39 -18.18 -1.47
C VAL A 254 -2.62 -18.09 -2.78
N GLU A 255 -3.08 -17.22 -3.68
CA GLU A 255 -2.41 -16.91 -4.94
C GLU A 255 -2.30 -15.39 -5.10
N TYR A 256 -1.07 -14.89 -5.23
CA TYR A 256 -0.75 -13.48 -5.45
C TYR A 256 -0.23 -13.27 -6.87
N LEU A 257 -0.68 -12.20 -7.51
CA LEU A 257 -0.14 -11.67 -8.77
C LEU A 257 0.08 -10.16 -8.63
N GLY A 258 1.33 -9.70 -8.69
CA GLY A 258 1.68 -8.28 -8.54
C GLY A 258 2.53 -7.71 -9.66
N TYR A 259 2.42 -6.40 -9.85
CA TYR A 259 3.20 -5.59 -10.78
C TYR A 259 3.83 -4.42 -10.02
N PHE A 260 5.16 -4.38 -10.00
CA PHE A 260 5.92 -3.47 -9.13
C PHE A 260 7.03 -2.74 -9.87
N LEU A 261 7.39 -1.57 -9.32
CA LEU A 261 8.56 -0.80 -9.72
C LEU A 261 9.26 -0.21 -8.49
N PRO A 262 10.59 -0.03 -8.56
CA PRO A 262 11.31 0.80 -7.60
C PRO A 262 10.93 2.27 -7.76
N ALA A 263 10.93 3.00 -6.67
CA ALA A 263 10.79 4.46 -6.63
C ALA A 263 12.19 5.11 -6.71
N GLU A 264 12.32 6.18 -7.50
CA GLU A 264 13.56 6.95 -7.57
C GLU A 264 13.71 7.90 -6.37
N PHE A 265 12.60 8.48 -5.93
CA PHE A 265 12.57 9.47 -4.86
C PHE A 265 11.56 9.13 -3.77
N LEU A 266 11.84 9.61 -2.56
CA LEU A 266 10.92 9.75 -1.44
C LEU A 266 10.66 11.24 -1.21
N TYR A 267 9.40 11.61 -1.07
CA TYR A 267 8.96 12.90 -0.58
C TYR A 267 8.30 12.74 0.80
N ARG A 268 8.95 13.25 1.84
CA ARG A 268 8.40 13.28 3.20
C ARG A 268 7.69 14.60 3.44
N ILE A 269 6.36 14.57 3.50
CA ILE A 269 5.51 15.78 3.57
C ILE A 269 4.82 15.84 4.93
N ASP A 270 4.89 17.00 5.58
CA ASP A 270 4.26 17.26 6.89
C ASP A 270 4.56 16.21 7.96
N GLN A 271 5.83 15.79 8.07
CA GLN A 271 6.26 14.82 9.08
C GLN A 271 5.84 15.28 10.50
N PRO A 272 5.22 14.39 11.31
CA PRO A 272 4.90 14.71 12.70
C PRO A 272 6.14 15.10 13.50
N LYS A 273 6.08 16.24 14.22
CA LYS A 273 7.15 16.67 15.13
C LYS A 273 7.26 15.78 16.36
N GLU A 274 6.13 15.25 16.80
CA GLU A 274 6.01 14.27 17.88
C GLU A 274 5.60 12.94 17.26
N THR A 275 6.33 11.88 17.57
CA THR A 275 6.12 10.56 17.01
C THR A 275 6.15 9.47 18.08
N HIS A 276 5.65 8.29 17.72
CA HIS A 276 5.59 7.08 18.52
C HIS A 276 5.57 5.86 17.59
N SER A 277 5.79 4.66 18.12
CA SER A 277 5.96 3.43 17.33
C SER A 277 4.71 2.56 17.22
N PHE A 278 3.62 2.86 17.92
CA PHE A 278 2.42 2.02 17.95
C PHE A 278 1.40 2.43 16.86
N GLY A 279 0.48 1.54 16.52
CA GLY A 279 -0.51 1.70 15.47
C GLY A 279 0.08 1.65 14.06
N ARG A 280 1.26 1.02 13.90
CA ARG A 280 1.97 0.87 12.63
C ARG A 280 1.85 -0.52 11.99
N ASP A 281 0.92 -1.34 12.50
CA ASP A 281 0.56 -2.65 11.92
C ASP A 281 -0.54 -2.56 10.86
#